data_AF-A0A5E7GII3-F1
#
_entry.id   AF-A0A5E7GII3-F1
#
_cell.length_a   1.000
_cell.length_b   1.000
_cell.length_c   1.000
_cell.angle_alpha   90.00
_cell.angle_beta   90.00
_cell.angle_gamma   90.00
#
_symmetry.space_group_name_H-M   'P 1'
#
loop_
_entity.id
_entity.type
_entity.pdbx_description
1 polymer ?
#
loop_
_entity_poly.entity_id
_entity_poly.type
_entity_poly.pdbx_seq_one_letter_code
_entity_poly.pdbx_strand_id
1 'polypeptide(L)'
;MPRLPAPLIREDSSFASIRPAGSSSTSLAKRCFATTQIEYIRGNVEWVPLADADGRIAAEGALPYPPGVLCVVPGEIRGGAVLKYFLALEEGINRLPGFTPELQGVYLKHEGGRTRAYGYVLKA
;
A
#
# COMPACT_ATOMS: atom_id res chain seq x y z
N MET A 1 13.67 -40.92 34.94
CA MET A 1 13.00 -39.62 34.77
C MET A 1 12.35 -39.58 33.39
N PRO A 2 11.00 -39.66 33.30
CA PRO A 2 10.30 -39.64 32.03
C PRO A 2 10.24 -38.21 31.47
N ARG A 3 10.56 -38.05 30.18
CA ARG A 3 10.41 -36.78 29.46
C ARG A 3 8.93 -36.44 29.32
N LEU A 4 8.55 -35.20 29.64
CA LEU A 4 7.22 -34.65 29.33
C LEU A 4 7.00 -34.65 27.81
N PRO A 5 5.80 -35.02 27.32
CA PRO A 5 5.49 -34.97 25.90
C PRO A 5 5.42 -33.52 25.41
N ALA A 6 5.94 -33.29 24.19
CA ALA A 6 5.82 -32.02 23.47
C ALA A 6 4.33 -31.64 23.29
N PRO A 7 3.97 -30.35 23.28
CA PRO A 7 2.59 -29.93 23.12
C PRO A 7 2.07 -30.36 21.73
N LEU A 8 1.04 -31.20 21.75
CA LEU A 8 0.24 -31.56 20.57
C LEU A 8 -0.50 -30.31 20.10
N ILE A 9 -0.08 -29.77 18.95
CA ILE A 9 -0.86 -28.82 18.17
C ILE A 9 -2.13 -29.57 17.75
N ARG A 10 -3.26 -29.25 18.38
CA ARG A 10 -4.57 -29.70 17.91
C ARG A 10 -4.84 -29.00 16.58
N GLU A 11 -4.97 -29.79 15.51
CA GLU A 11 -5.49 -29.35 14.23
C GLU A 11 -6.99 -29.06 14.37
N ASP A 12 -7.35 -27.98 15.07
CA ASP A 12 -8.65 -27.36 14.91
C ASP A 12 -8.63 -26.58 13.60
N SER A 13 -9.29 -27.18 12.62
CA SER A 13 -9.44 -26.88 11.20
C SER A 13 -10.05 -25.52 10.85
N SER A 14 -9.91 -24.49 11.71
CA SER A 14 -10.41 -23.13 11.47
C SER A 14 -9.34 -22.08 11.17
N PHE A 15 -8.06 -22.45 11.04
CA PHE A 15 -6.97 -21.51 10.69
C PHE A 15 -6.24 -21.82 9.37
N ALA A 16 -6.69 -22.84 8.63
CA ALA A 16 -6.03 -23.33 7.40
C ALA A 16 -6.96 -23.31 6.17
N SER A 17 -7.71 -22.22 5.98
CA SER A 17 -8.38 -21.95 4.70
C SER A 17 -7.87 -20.67 4.05
N ILE A 18 -6.54 -20.56 3.91
CA ILE A 18 -5.98 -19.77 2.81
C ILE A 18 -5.57 -20.77 1.73
N ARG A 19 -6.58 -21.33 1.05
CA ARG A 19 -6.36 -21.91 -0.28
C ARG A 19 -6.39 -20.73 -1.25
N PRO A 20 -5.39 -20.57 -2.14
CA PRO A 20 -5.54 -19.67 -3.28
C PRO A 20 -6.56 -20.35 -4.20
N ALA A 21 -7.82 -19.95 -4.06
CA ALA A 21 -8.84 -20.34 -5.02
C ALA A 21 -8.47 -19.69 -6.36
N GLY A 22 -8.22 -20.52 -7.37
CA GLY A 22 -8.43 -20.09 -8.74
C GLY A 22 -9.91 -19.71 -8.86
N SER A 23 -10.18 -18.41 -8.86
CA SER A 23 -11.46 -17.83 -9.26
C SER A 23 -11.23 -16.39 -9.68
N SER A 24 -11.36 -16.17 -10.98
CA SER A 24 -11.71 -14.91 -11.61
C SER A 24 -12.86 -14.22 -10.86
N SER A 25 -12.55 -13.29 -9.97
CA SER A 25 -13.48 -12.27 -9.46
C SER A 25 -12.70 -11.21 -8.68
N THR A 26 -12.28 -10.19 -9.42
CA THR A 26 -11.74 -8.92 -8.96
C THR A 26 -12.76 -8.21 -8.07
N SER A 27 -12.87 -8.59 -6.80
CA SER A 27 -13.51 -7.73 -5.81
C SER A 27 -12.43 -6.89 -5.14
N LEU A 28 -12.61 -5.58 -5.26
CA LEU A 28 -11.79 -4.53 -4.65
C LEU A 28 -11.99 -4.52 -3.13
N ALA A 29 -11.64 -5.61 -2.46
CA ALA A 29 -11.60 -5.70 -1.02
C ALA A 29 -10.19 -5.34 -0.54
N LYS A 30 -10.11 -4.49 0.48
CA LYS A 30 -8.86 -4.22 1.20
C LYS A 30 -8.18 -5.55 1.56
N ARG A 31 -6.86 -5.64 1.39
CA ARG A 31 -6.06 -6.82 1.73
C ARG A 31 -5.42 -6.67 3.11
N CYS A 32 -5.19 -7.79 3.77
CA CYS A 32 -4.40 -7.82 5.00
C CYS A 32 -2.97 -7.35 4.70
N PHE A 33 -2.42 -6.54 5.62
CA PHE A 33 -1.05 -6.03 5.55
C PHE A 33 -0.03 -7.13 5.21
N ALA A 34 -0.08 -8.27 5.91
CA ALA A 34 0.86 -9.37 5.71
C ALA A 34 0.79 -9.94 4.29
N THR A 35 -0.41 -10.08 3.72
CA THR A 35 -0.58 -10.57 2.35
C THR A 35 -0.05 -9.56 1.34
N THR A 36 -0.33 -8.27 1.53
CA THR A 36 0.21 -7.20 0.67
C THR A 36 1.73 -7.20 0.69
N GLN A 37 2.34 -7.35 1.87
CA GLN A 37 3.80 -7.36 2.01
C GLN A 37 4.45 -8.54 1.27
N ILE A 38 3.84 -9.72 1.32
CA ILE A 38 4.31 -10.89 0.55
C ILE A 38 4.26 -10.59 -0.95
N GLU A 39 3.16 -10.00 -1.43
CA GLU A 39 3.00 -9.66 -2.86
C GLU A 39 3.95 -8.54 -3.29
N TYR A 40 4.24 -7.58 -2.41
CA TYR A 40 5.25 -6.54 -2.63
C TYR A 40 6.65 -7.16 -2.80
N ILE A 41 7.06 -8.05 -1.89
CA ILE A 41 8.35 -8.75 -1.96
C ILE A 41 8.45 -9.63 -3.21
N ARG A 42 7.34 -10.20 -3.67
CA ARG A 42 7.25 -10.97 -4.92
C ARG A 42 7.33 -10.12 -6.19
N GLY A 43 7.30 -8.79 -6.07
CA GLY A 43 7.29 -7.89 -7.22
C GLY A 43 5.94 -7.81 -7.94
N ASN A 44 4.84 -8.24 -7.28
CA ASN A 44 3.48 -8.14 -7.82
C ASN A 44 2.89 -6.74 -7.63
N VAL A 45 3.68 -5.74 -8.00
CA VAL A 45 3.37 -4.32 -7.84
C VAL A 45 3.53 -3.57 -9.16
N GLU A 46 2.77 -2.49 -9.28
CA GLU A 46 2.80 -1.57 -10.40
C GLU A 46 3.15 -0.17 -9.89
N TRP A 47 3.98 0.52 -10.66
CA TRP A 47 4.32 1.91 -10.43
C TRP A 47 3.34 2.81 -11.15
N VAL A 48 2.52 3.54 -10.41
CA VAL A 48 1.46 4.38 -10.98
C VAL A 48 1.59 5.82 -10.48
N PRO A 49 1.24 6.83 -11.31
CA PRO A 49 1.05 8.17 -10.81
C PRO A 49 -0.13 8.19 -9.83
N LEU A 50 -0.05 9.02 -8.80
CA LEU A 50 -1.08 9.12 -7.77
C LEU A 50 -2.45 9.50 -8.34
N ALA A 51 -2.48 10.28 -9.42
CA ALA A 51 -3.72 10.61 -10.13
C ALA A 51 -4.51 9.37 -10.60
N ASP A 52 -3.80 8.27 -10.91
CA ASP A 52 -4.40 7.02 -11.42
C ASP A 52 -4.49 5.93 -10.34
N ALA A 53 -4.16 6.26 -9.09
CA ALA A 53 -4.16 5.32 -7.98
C ALA A 53 -5.53 5.17 -7.29
N ASP A 54 -6.55 5.94 -7.69
CA ASP A 54 -7.88 5.85 -7.07
C ASP A 54 -8.51 4.47 -7.29
N GLY A 55 -9.03 3.89 -6.21
CA GLY A 55 -9.57 2.54 -6.23
C GLY A 55 -8.51 1.44 -6.40
N ARG A 56 -7.21 1.71 -6.24
CA ARG A 56 -6.14 0.70 -6.31
C ARG A 56 -5.69 0.30 -4.90
N ILE A 57 -5.16 -0.92 -4.73
CA ILE A 57 -4.63 -1.36 -3.42
C ILE A 57 -3.21 -0.85 -3.26
N ALA A 58 -2.95 -0.06 -2.22
CA ALA A 58 -1.61 0.41 -1.87
C ALA A 58 -0.71 -0.77 -1.52
N ALA A 59 0.44 -0.85 -2.18
CA ALA A 59 1.44 -1.84 -1.86
C ALA A 59 2.39 -1.38 -0.73
N GLU A 60 2.56 -0.06 -0.61
CA GLU A 60 3.35 0.59 0.44
C GLU A 60 2.50 1.53 1.30
N GLY A 61 2.98 1.81 2.51
CA GLY A 61 2.38 2.82 3.35
C GLY A 61 2.80 4.22 2.92
N ALA A 62 1.88 5.19 3.00
CA ALA A 62 2.17 6.57 2.62
C ALA A 62 2.20 7.47 3.88
N LEU A 63 3.35 8.08 4.13
CA LEU A 63 3.60 8.95 5.29
C LEU A 63 4.04 10.33 4.81
N PRO A 64 3.19 11.36 4.93
CA PRO A 64 3.54 12.73 4.65
C PRO A 64 3.99 13.46 5.93
N TYR A 65 4.99 14.34 5.82
CA TYR A 65 5.37 15.27 6.87
C TYR A 65 5.21 16.73 6.42
N PRO A 66 4.52 17.57 7.21
CA PRO A 66 3.74 17.26 8.43
C PRO A 66 2.38 16.58 8.09
N PRO A 67 1.79 15.74 8.98
CA PRO A 67 2.08 15.56 10.41
C PRO A 67 3.10 14.46 10.76
N GLY A 68 3.56 13.66 9.80
CA GLY A 68 4.46 12.52 10.07
C GLY A 68 3.74 11.27 10.56
N VAL A 69 2.46 11.12 10.20
CA VAL A 69 1.63 9.95 10.55
C VAL A 69 1.27 9.20 9.28
N LEU A 70 1.26 7.87 9.35
CA LEU A 70 0.88 7.02 8.23
C LEU A 70 -0.58 7.29 7.82
N CYS A 71 -0.79 7.82 6.61
CA CYS A 71 -2.12 8.14 6.08
C CYS A 71 -2.72 7.00 5.25
N VAL A 72 -1.88 6.10 4.75
CA VAL A 72 -2.29 4.90 4.00
C VAL A 72 -1.51 3.72 4.54
N VAL A 73 -2.19 2.63 4.86
CA VAL A 73 -1.56 1.36 5.26
C VAL A 73 -1.47 0.42 4.03
N PRO A 74 -0.40 -0.39 3.87
CA PRO A 74 -0.37 -1.43 2.85
C PRO A 74 -1.60 -2.35 2.90
N GLY A 75 -2.20 -2.61 1.75
CA GLY A 75 -3.44 -3.37 1.63
C GLY A 75 -4.70 -2.54 1.65
N GLU A 76 -4.62 -1.25 1.99
CA GLU A 76 -5.75 -0.35 1.85
C GLU A 76 -6.00 0.07 0.41
N ILE A 77 -7.25 0.41 0.12
CA ILE A 77 -7.63 1.02 -1.15
C ILE A 77 -7.26 2.50 -1.07
N ARG A 78 -6.39 2.94 -1.98
CA ARG A 78 -6.09 4.36 -2.22
C ARG A 78 -7.35 5.05 -2.73
N GLY A 79 -7.73 6.14 -2.10
CA GLY A 79 -8.84 6.97 -2.58
C GLY A 79 -9.28 8.02 -1.56
N GLY A 80 -10.39 8.68 -1.90
CA GLY A 80 -11.07 9.62 -1.00
C GLY A 80 -10.21 10.80 -0.55
N ALA A 81 -10.33 11.16 0.74
CA ALA A 81 -9.67 12.34 1.30
C ALA A 81 -8.13 12.23 1.32
N VAL A 82 -7.60 11.03 1.58
CA VAL A 82 -6.14 10.82 1.65
C VAL A 82 -5.51 11.00 0.28
N LEU A 83 -6.13 10.48 -0.78
CA LEU A 83 -5.62 10.69 -2.13
C LEU A 83 -5.61 12.17 -2.52
N LYS A 84 -6.72 12.88 -2.25
CA LYS A 84 -6.84 14.32 -2.49
C LYS A 84 -5.79 15.12 -1.72
N TYR A 85 -5.43 14.70 -0.52
CA TYR A 85 -4.39 15.33 0.28
C TYR A 85 -3.01 15.23 -0.40
N PHE A 86 -2.61 14.04 -0.88
CA PHE A 86 -1.34 13.90 -1.62
C PHE A 86 -1.32 14.67 -2.94
N LEU A 87 -2.45 14.71 -3.67
CA LEU A 87 -2.56 15.51 -4.89
C LEU A 87 -2.47 17.02 -4.62
N ALA A 88 -3.01 17.49 -3.49
CA ALA A 88 -2.86 18.88 -3.07
C ALA A 88 -1.41 19.22 -2.70
N LEU A 89 -0.67 18.28 -2.08
CA LEU A 89 0.76 18.44 -1.83
C LEU A 89 1.57 18.48 -3.12
N GLU A 90 1.27 17.62 -4.09
CA GLU A 90 1.86 17.65 -5.42
C GLU A 90 1.65 19.02 -6.09
N GLU A 91 0.42 19.54 -6.07
CA GLU A 91 0.13 20.86 -6.63
C GLU A 91 0.83 21.98 -5.85
N GLY A 92 0.93 21.87 -4.52
CA GLY A 92 1.66 22.80 -3.66
C GLY A 92 3.13 22.90 -4.04
N ILE A 93 3.80 21.77 -4.27
CA ILE A 93 5.21 21.71 -4.72
C ILE A 93 5.38 22.42 -6.06
N ASN A 94 4.45 22.22 -6.98
CA ASN A 94 4.51 22.84 -8.31
C ASN A 94 4.29 24.36 -8.27
N ARG A 95 3.50 24.87 -7.32
CA ARG A 95 3.24 26.31 -7.16
C ARG A 95 4.29 27.03 -6.34
N LEU A 96 4.90 26.34 -5.38
CA LEU A 96 5.83 26.91 -4.40
C LEU A 96 7.17 26.18 -4.48
N PRO A 97 7.98 26.43 -5.52
CA PRO A 97 9.29 25.80 -5.65
C PRO A 97 10.16 26.16 -4.45
N GLY A 98 10.72 25.14 -3.78
CA GLY A 98 11.48 25.29 -2.54
C GLY A 98 10.72 24.88 -1.27
N PHE A 99 9.40 24.69 -1.34
CA PHE A 99 8.57 24.15 -0.26
C PHE A 99 8.18 22.70 -0.55
N THR A 100 9.18 21.81 -0.58
CA THR A 100 8.94 20.38 -0.82
C THR A 100 8.68 19.67 0.52
N PRO A 101 7.45 19.18 0.79
CA PRO A 101 7.18 18.36 1.97
C PRO A 101 7.93 17.03 1.85
N GLU A 102 8.30 16.46 2.99
CA GLU A 102 8.89 15.12 3.02
C GLU A 102 7.78 14.09 2.87
N LEU A 103 7.89 13.24 1.85
CA LEU A 103 6.94 12.17 1.57
C LEU A 103 7.68 10.83 1.58
N GLN A 104 7.19 9.88 2.39
CA GLN A 104 7.69 8.51 2.44
C GLN A 104 6.63 7.54 1.90
N GLY A 105 7.07 6.57 1.10
CA GLY A 105 6.18 5.67 0.32
C GLY A 105 5.40 6.37 -0.79
N VAL A 106 5.76 7.62 -1.08
CA VAL A 106 5.33 8.40 -2.24
C VAL A 106 6.55 9.05 -2.83
N TYR A 107 6.69 8.94 -4.14
CA TYR A 107 7.91 9.33 -4.84
C TYR A 107 7.62 10.45 -5.81
N LEU A 108 8.41 11.51 -5.73
CA LEU A 108 8.27 12.69 -6.56
C LEU A 108 9.21 12.58 -7.76
N LYS A 109 8.68 12.75 -8.97
CA LYS A 109 9.46 12.76 -10.21
C LYS A 109 9.12 14.01 -11.01
N HIS A 110 10.14 14.65 -11.57
CA HIS A 110 9.94 15.81 -12.42
C HIS A 110 9.74 15.36 -13.88
N GLU A 111 8.59 15.68 -14.46
CA GLU A 111 8.22 15.35 -15.84
C GLU A 111 7.48 16.51 -16.49
N GLY A 112 7.91 16.94 -17.68
CA GLY A 112 7.22 17.99 -18.45
C GLY A 112 7.15 19.34 -17.75
N GLY A 113 8.16 19.71 -16.97
CA GLY A 113 8.20 20.97 -16.22
C GLY A 113 7.37 20.98 -14.95
N ARG A 114 6.82 19.82 -14.54
CA ARG A 114 6.03 19.67 -13.30
C ARG A 114 6.52 18.47 -12.50
N THR A 115 6.44 18.58 -11.18
CA THR A 115 6.65 17.46 -10.27
C THR A 115 5.36 16.66 -10.14
N ARG A 116 5.44 15.36 -10.40
CA ARG A 116 4.36 14.39 -10.25
C ARG A 116 4.66 13.41 -9.14
N ALA A 117 3.64 13.03 -8.38
CA ALA A 117 3.78 12.08 -7.30
C ALA A 117 3.36 10.67 -7.75
N TYR A 118 4.11 9.66 -7.34
CA TYR A 118 3.94 8.26 -7.70
C TYR A 118 3.90 7.38 -6.46
N GLY A 119 3.33 6.18 -6.61
CA GLY A 119 3.40 5.15 -5.58
C GLY A 119 3.20 3.75 -6.16
N TYR A 120 3.55 2.75 -5.35
CA TYR A 120 3.32 1.36 -5.70
C TYR A 120 1.91 0.90 -5.32
N VAL A 121 1.26 0.23 -6.26
CA VAL A 121 -0.02 -0.44 -6.06
C VAL A 121 0.10 -1.92 -6.41
N LEU A 122 -0.74 -2.78 -5.85
CA LEU A 122 -0.76 -4.19 -6.28
C LEU A 122 -1.26 -4.30 -7.72
N LYS A 123 -0.67 -5.24 -8.47
CA LYS A 123 -1.21 -5.63 -9.79
C LYS A 123 -2.60 -6.26 -9.59
N ALA A 124 -3.53 -5.91 -10.48
CA ALA A 124 -4.90 -6.42 -10.47
C ALA A 124 -4.96 -7.89 -10.95
#